data_AF-A0A8J4F829-F1
#
_entry.id   AF-A0A8J4F829-F1
#
_cell.length_a   1.000
_cell.length_b   1.000
_cell.length_c   1.000
_cell.angle_alpha   90.00
_cell.angle_beta   90.00
_cell.angle_gamma   90.00
#
_symmetry.space_group_name_H-M   'P 1'
#
loop_
_entity.id
_entity.type
_entity.pdbx_description
1 polymer ?
#
loop_
_entity_poly.entity_id
_entity_poly.type
_entity_poly.pdbx_seq_one_letter_code
_entity_poly.pdbx_strand_id
1 'polypeptide(L)'
;MAPVTETDKASEAAVVGALREAFPDHAVLGEEGGVLGDVKSDYLWCVDPLDGTVNFAHGYPSFCVSVGVVRHATPVAGCVVEFLPTPGGSAGSAGWTTRTFTAARNAGAFLDGKQIFVSRVKELRDALV
;
A
#
# COMPACT_ATOMS: atom_id res chain seq x y z
N MET A 1 5.57 -16.86 -17.62
CA MET A 1 5.04 -15.76 -16.80
C MET A 1 5.92 -15.67 -15.57
N ALA A 2 6.43 -14.49 -15.21
CA ALA A 2 7.38 -14.37 -14.10
C ALA A 2 6.63 -14.61 -12.76
N PRO A 3 7.22 -15.32 -11.78
CA PRO A 3 6.58 -15.59 -10.47
C PRO A 3 6.09 -14.33 -9.73
N VAL A 4 6.75 -13.21 -9.98
CA VAL A 4 6.42 -11.91 -9.41
C VAL A 4 5.08 -11.39 -9.93
N THR A 5 4.80 -11.55 -11.24
CA THR A 5 3.52 -11.15 -11.86
C THR A 5 2.34 -11.93 -11.30
N GLU A 6 2.50 -13.20 -10.93
CA GLU A 6 1.43 -13.99 -10.30
C GLU A 6 1.16 -13.52 -8.87
N THR A 7 2.22 -13.18 -8.13
CA THR A 7 2.09 -12.66 -6.76
C THR A 7 1.37 -11.32 -6.76
N ASP A 8 1.74 -10.46 -7.71
CA ASP A 8 1.18 -9.13 -7.86
C ASP A 8 -0.34 -9.16 -8.14
N LYS A 9 -0.75 -9.96 -9.12
CA LYS A 9 -2.16 -10.19 -9.45
C LYS A 9 -2.96 -10.82 -8.31
N ALA A 10 -2.36 -11.73 -7.56
CA ALA A 10 -3.00 -12.35 -6.41
C ALA A 10 -3.22 -11.35 -5.27
N SER A 11 -2.23 -10.48 -5.02
CA SER A 11 -2.32 -9.38 -4.06
C SER A 11 -3.41 -8.38 -4.47
N GLU A 12 -3.43 -7.96 -5.73
CA GLU A 12 -4.47 -7.04 -6.25
C GLU A 12 -5.87 -7.63 -6.10
N ALA A 13 -6.06 -8.90 -6.51
CA ALA A 13 -7.36 -9.56 -6.41
C ALA A 13 -7.87 -9.64 -4.98
N ALA A 14 -6.98 -9.88 -4.00
CA ALA A 14 -7.33 -9.92 -2.59
C ALA A 14 -7.78 -8.54 -2.06
N VAL A 15 -7.00 -7.48 -2.37
CA VAL A 15 -7.32 -6.11 -1.95
C VAL A 15 -8.61 -5.63 -2.62
N VAL A 16 -8.73 -5.78 -3.93
CA VAL A 16 -9.93 -5.40 -4.71
C VAL A 16 -11.16 -6.14 -4.19
N GLY A 17 -11.04 -7.44 -3.90
CA GLY A 17 -12.11 -8.24 -3.32
C GLY A 17 -12.65 -7.64 -2.02
N ALA A 18 -11.75 -7.35 -1.08
CA ALA A 18 -12.10 -6.75 0.21
C ALA A 18 -12.73 -5.34 0.05
N LEU A 19 -12.18 -4.52 -0.85
CA LEU A 19 -12.72 -3.18 -1.12
C LEU A 19 -14.12 -3.23 -1.72
N ARG A 20 -14.38 -4.16 -2.65
CA ARG A 20 -15.69 -4.32 -3.29
C ARG A 20 -16.74 -4.91 -2.35
N GLU A 21 -16.33 -5.74 -1.40
CA GLU A 21 -17.23 -6.23 -0.35
C GLU A 21 -17.63 -5.08 0.60
N ALA A 22 -16.67 -4.27 1.03
CA ALA A 22 -16.93 -3.17 1.96
C ALA A 22 -17.59 -1.95 1.30
N PHE A 23 -17.27 -1.67 0.03
CA PHE A 23 -17.68 -0.48 -0.71
C PHE A 23 -18.13 -0.84 -2.13
N PRO A 24 -19.28 -1.52 -2.29
CA PRO A 24 -19.71 -2.05 -3.60
C PRO A 24 -19.94 -0.97 -4.67
N ASP A 25 -20.22 0.27 -4.27
CA ASP A 25 -20.52 1.40 -5.17
C ASP A 25 -19.29 2.30 -5.45
N HIS A 26 -18.11 1.95 -4.91
CA HIS A 26 -16.88 2.72 -5.15
C HIS A 26 -16.15 2.19 -6.38
N ALA A 27 -15.47 3.08 -7.11
CA ALA A 27 -14.54 2.68 -8.15
C ALA A 27 -13.20 2.20 -7.54
N VAL A 28 -12.49 1.32 -8.25
CA VAL A 28 -11.15 0.87 -7.90
C VAL A 28 -10.26 0.98 -9.13
N LEU A 29 -9.06 1.54 -8.98
CA LEU A 29 -7.98 1.56 -9.96
C LEU A 29 -6.82 0.74 -9.39
N GLY A 30 -6.61 -0.45 -9.96
CA GLY A 30 -5.44 -1.28 -9.68
C GLY A 30 -4.33 -1.04 -10.72
N GLU A 31 -3.08 -1.22 -10.31
CA GLU A 31 -1.91 -1.14 -11.19
C GLU A 31 -1.98 -2.16 -12.34
N GLU A 32 -2.38 -3.40 -12.04
CA GLU A 32 -2.35 -4.52 -12.98
C GLU A 32 -3.69 -4.68 -13.72
N GLY A 33 -4.80 -4.49 -13.01
CA GLY A 33 -6.16 -4.73 -13.51
C GLY A 33 -6.85 -3.51 -14.13
N GLY A 34 -6.30 -2.31 -13.96
CA GLY A 34 -6.91 -1.07 -14.41
C GLY A 34 -8.15 -0.69 -13.58
N VAL A 35 -9.15 -0.09 -14.24
CA VAL A 35 -10.33 0.48 -13.55
C VAL A 35 -11.49 -0.52 -13.48
N LEU A 36 -12.04 -0.68 -12.27
CA LEU A 36 -13.19 -1.51 -11.93
C LEU A 36 -14.26 -0.66 -11.21
N GLY A 37 -15.53 -1.02 -11.38
CA GLY A 37 -16.67 -0.32 -10.75
C GLY A 37 -17.21 0.85 -11.57
N ASP A 38 -18.07 1.67 -10.96
CA ASP A 38 -18.64 2.85 -11.63
C ASP A 38 -17.68 4.03 -11.59
N VAL A 39 -17.13 4.40 -12.74
CA VAL A 39 -16.23 5.55 -12.91
C VAL A 39 -16.86 6.90 -12.56
N LYS A 40 -18.19 6.96 -12.39
CA LYS A 40 -18.91 8.14 -11.90
C LYS A 40 -18.99 8.20 -10.38
N SER A 41 -18.52 7.18 -9.67
CA SER A 41 -18.49 7.19 -8.21
C SER A 41 -17.70 8.39 -7.71
N ASP A 42 -18.19 8.98 -6.62
CA ASP A 42 -17.47 10.05 -5.92
C ASP A 42 -16.13 9.56 -5.35
N TYR A 43 -16.00 8.25 -5.14
CA TYR A 43 -14.85 7.59 -4.54
C TYR A 43 -14.11 6.70 -5.54
N LEU A 44 -12.80 6.88 -5.58
CA LEU A 44 -11.87 6.02 -6.29
C LEU A 44 -10.82 5.49 -5.32
N TRP A 45 -10.76 4.17 -5.17
CA TRP A 45 -9.65 3.49 -4.51
C TRP A 45 -8.51 3.30 -5.50
N CYS A 46 -7.29 3.65 -5.12
CA CYS A 46 -6.08 3.35 -5.88
C CYS A 46 -5.30 2.25 -5.15
N VAL A 47 -4.93 1.19 -5.85
CA VAL A 47 -4.25 0.02 -5.29
C VAL A 47 -2.95 -0.20 -6.05
N ASP A 48 -1.84 -0.18 -5.32
CA ASP A 48 -0.55 -0.72 -5.75
C ASP A 48 -0.33 -2.03 -4.96
N PRO A 49 -0.48 -3.20 -5.61
CA PRO A 49 -0.45 -4.50 -4.97
C PRO A 49 0.95 -4.98 -4.58
N LEU A 50 2.02 -4.36 -5.11
CA LEU A 50 3.42 -4.69 -4.79
C LEU A 50 4.40 -3.57 -5.20
N ASP A 51 4.43 -2.49 -4.43
CA ASP A 51 5.46 -1.47 -4.58
C ASP A 51 6.81 -2.05 -4.14
N GLY A 52 7.82 -1.92 -5.00
CA GLY A 52 9.11 -2.57 -4.84
C GLY A 52 9.19 -3.96 -5.48
N THR A 53 8.47 -4.19 -6.58
CA THR A 53 8.47 -5.44 -7.37
C THR A 53 9.88 -6.02 -7.62
N VAL A 54 10.87 -5.17 -7.93
CA VAL A 54 12.27 -5.58 -8.13
C VAL A 54 12.93 -6.03 -6.82
N ASN A 55 12.64 -5.36 -5.71
CA ASN A 55 13.14 -5.74 -4.39
C ASN A 55 12.56 -7.11 -3.99
N PHE A 56 11.24 -7.27 -4.14
CA PHE A 56 10.55 -8.53 -3.90
C PHE A 56 11.13 -9.67 -4.75
N ALA A 57 11.34 -9.44 -6.06
CA ALA A 57 11.89 -10.42 -6.98
C ALA A 57 13.28 -10.96 -6.55
N HIS A 58 14.08 -10.12 -5.89
CA HIS A 58 15.41 -10.47 -5.40
C HIS A 58 15.44 -10.84 -3.92
N GLY A 59 14.27 -10.92 -3.25
CA GLY A 59 14.18 -11.21 -1.81
C GLY A 59 14.71 -10.07 -0.93
N TYR A 60 14.86 -8.86 -1.46
CA TYR A 60 15.23 -7.69 -0.67
C TYR A 60 14.00 -7.18 0.10
N PRO A 61 14.07 -7.09 1.43
CA PRO A 61 12.89 -6.93 2.29
C PRO A 61 12.49 -5.47 2.44
N SER A 62 12.23 -4.81 1.30
CA SER A 62 11.79 -3.43 1.21
C SER A 62 10.76 -3.32 0.08
N PHE A 63 9.57 -3.83 0.35
CA PHE A 63 8.40 -3.78 -0.52
C PHE A 63 7.14 -3.62 0.31
N CYS A 64 6.05 -3.15 -0.29
CA CYS A 64 4.81 -2.92 0.42
C CYS A 64 3.57 -3.14 -0.46
N VAL A 65 2.41 -3.21 0.20
CA VAL A 65 1.11 -3.01 -0.46
C VAL A 65 0.63 -1.62 -0.09
N SER A 66 0.20 -0.82 -1.06
CA SER A 66 -0.34 0.51 -0.81
C SER A 66 -1.76 0.67 -1.34
N VAL A 67 -2.61 1.29 -0.52
CA VAL A 67 -4.03 1.54 -0.84
C VAL A 67 -4.36 2.96 -0.45
N GLY A 68 -4.85 3.74 -1.41
CA GLY A 68 -5.35 5.10 -1.20
C GLY A 68 -6.81 5.22 -1.59
N VAL A 69 -7.52 6.18 -1.02
CA VAL A 69 -8.86 6.55 -1.49
C VAL A 69 -8.93 8.05 -1.76
N VAL A 70 -9.48 8.37 -2.92
CA VAL A 70 -9.71 9.73 -3.40
C VAL A 70 -11.21 9.95 -3.45
N ARG A 71 -11.67 11.09 -2.91
CA ARG A 71 -13.05 11.55 -3.06
C ARG A 71 -13.06 12.86 -3.83
N HIS A 72 -13.81 12.94 -4.94
CA HIS A 72 -13.85 14.14 -5.79
C HIS A 72 -12.45 14.69 -6.13
N ALA A 73 -11.56 13.82 -6.61
CA ALA A 73 -10.16 14.13 -6.91
C ALA A 73 -9.29 14.56 -5.70
N THR A 74 -9.80 14.49 -4.47
CA THR A 74 -9.01 14.78 -3.26
C THR A 74 -8.70 13.51 -2.47
N PRO A 75 -7.43 13.19 -2.17
CA PRO A 75 -7.08 12.09 -1.28
C PRO A 75 -7.71 12.30 0.11
N VAL A 76 -8.40 11.29 0.63
CA VAL A 76 -9.08 11.35 1.93
C VAL A 76 -8.52 10.37 2.95
N ALA A 77 -7.97 9.23 2.52
CA ALA A 77 -7.26 8.30 3.39
C ALA A 77 -6.28 7.43 2.60
N GLY A 78 -5.35 6.80 3.31
CA GLY A 78 -4.42 5.83 2.74
C GLY A 78 -3.82 4.91 3.80
N CYS A 79 -3.36 3.75 3.33
CA CYS A 79 -2.71 2.72 4.11
C CYS A 79 -1.51 2.17 3.31
N VAL A 80 -0.38 1.98 3.97
CA VAL A 80 0.79 1.26 3.43
C VAL A 80 1.14 0.16 4.41
N VAL A 81 1.15 -1.08 3.93
CA VAL A 81 1.59 -2.24 4.70
C VAL A 81 2.95 -2.66 4.16
N GLU A 82 4.00 -2.33 4.90
CA GLU A 82 5.37 -2.66 4.58
C GLU A 82 5.74 -4.02 5.19
N PHE A 83 6.39 -4.87 4.39
CA PHE A 83 6.83 -6.18 4.82
C PHE A 83 8.30 -6.15 5.23
N LEU A 84 8.57 -6.64 6.44
CA LEU A 84 9.90 -6.71 7.04
C LEU A 84 10.24 -8.17 7.35
N PRO A 85 11.52 -8.55 7.34
CA PRO A 85 11.89 -9.91 7.70
C PRO A 85 11.68 -10.10 9.21
N THR A 86 11.11 -11.23 9.59
CA THR A 86 11.04 -11.63 11.01
C THR A 86 12.47 -11.80 11.54
N PRO A 87 12.86 -11.17 12.66
CA PRO A 87 14.18 -11.36 13.24
C PRO A 87 14.49 -12.85 13.47
N GLY A 88 15.53 -13.38 12.83
CA GLY A 88 15.94 -14.78 12.92
C GLY A 88 15.07 -15.78 12.12
N GLY A 89 14.12 -15.31 11.32
CA GLY A 89 13.28 -16.16 10.46
C GLY A 89 13.98 -16.54 9.14
N SER A 90 13.67 -17.73 8.61
CA SER A 90 13.99 -18.11 7.23
C SER A 90 12.95 -17.56 6.25
N ALA A 91 13.35 -17.26 5.01
CA ALA A 91 12.45 -16.77 3.96
C ALA A 91 11.26 -17.73 3.73
N GLY A 92 10.03 -17.22 3.79
CA GLY A 92 8.76 -17.95 3.66
C GLY A 92 7.58 -17.17 4.27
N SER A 93 6.34 -17.67 4.22
CA SER A 93 5.17 -16.94 4.78
C SER A 93 5.22 -16.75 6.31
N ALA A 94 6.00 -17.56 7.02
CA ALA A 94 6.32 -17.39 8.44
C ALA A 94 7.49 -16.43 8.71
N GLY A 95 8.13 -15.92 7.65
CA GLY A 95 9.36 -15.13 7.69
C GLY A 95 9.14 -13.61 7.60
N TRP A 96 7.90 -13.14 7.59
CA TRP A 96 7.57 -11.71 7.47
C TRP A 96 6.79 -11.20 8.67
N THR A 97 7.14 -10.00 9.11
CA THR A 97 6.33 -9.14 9.97
C THR A 97 5.95 -7.88 9.19
N THR A 98 5.01 -7.09 9.68
CA THR A 98 4.53 -5.90 8.97
C THR A 98 4.61 -4.65 9.83
N ARG A 99 4.84 -3.52 9.16
CA ARG A 99 4.56 -2.18 9.67
C ARG A 99 3.41 -1.59 8.89
N THR A 100 2.44 -1.03 9.59
CA THR A 100 1.26 -0.43 8.95
C THR A 100 1.27 1.07 9.14
N PHE A 101 1.44 1.79 8.04
CA PHE A 101 1.29 3.23 8.00
C PHE A 101 -0.13 3.57 7.57
N THR A 102 -0.80 4.44 8.31
CA THR A 102 -2.13 4.94 7.93
C THR A 102 -2.19 6.45 8.02
N ALA A 103 -2.98 7.07 7.16
CA ALA A 103 -3.28 8.48 7.24
C ALA A 103 -4.71 8.74 6.78
N ALA A 104 -5.34 9.74 7.37
CA ALA A 104 -6.60 10.28 6.89
C ALA A 104 -6.55 11.81 6.92
N ARG A 105 -7.26 12.42 5.99
CA ARG A 105 -7.31 13.87 5.86
C ARG A 105 -7.77 14.49 7.18
N ASN A 106 -6.98 15.43 7.69
CA ASN A 106 -7.17 16.11 8.98
C ASN A 106 -7.05 15.23 10.24
N ALA A 107 -6.65 13.96 10.13
CA ALA A 107 -6.45 13.07 11.28
C ALA A 107 -4.96 12.84 11.62
N GLY A 108 -4.05 13.20 10.72
CA GLY A 108 -2.61 12.93 10.85
C GLY A 108 -2.21 11.59 10.24
N ALA A 109 -0.97 11.18 10.51
CA ALA A 109 -0.39 9.93 10.06
C ALA A 109 0.06 9.08 11.26
N PHE A 110 -0.04 7.76 11.12
CA PHE A 110 0.21 6.79 12.17
C PHE A 110 1.07 5.65 11.64
N LEU A 111 1.95 5.11 12.49
CA LEU A 111 2.67 3.86 12.30
C LEU A 111 2.23 2.90 13.42
N ASP A 112 1.61 1.78 13.05
CA ASP A 112 1.09 0.77 13.99
C ASP A 112 0.20 1.39 15.09
N GLY A 113 -0.65 2.34 14.67
CA GLY A 113 -1.55 3.08 15.55
C GLY A 113 -0.91 4.20 16.38
N LYS A 114 0.41 4.41 16.31
CA LYS A 114 1.10 5.50 16.99
C LYS A 114 1.31 6.67 16.03
N GLN A 115 0.95 7.88 16.45
CA GLN A 115 1.09 9.06 15.59
C GLN A 115 2.57 9.34 15.26
N ILE A 116 2.83 9.66 14.00
CA ILE A 116 4.17 9.97 13.49
C ILE A 116 4.20 11.37 12.86
N PHE A 117 5.42 11.91 12.75
CA PHE A 117 5.69 13.21 12.18
C PHE A 117 6.92 13.12 11.29
N VAL A 118 6.98 13.96 10.24
CA VAL A 118 8.19 14.12 9.43
C VAL A 118 9.35 14.64 10.28
N SER A 119 10.58 14.45 9.79
CA SER A 119 11.76 14.99 10.47
C SER A 119 11.68 16.53 10.57
N ARG A 120 12.36 17.09 11.57
CA ARG A 120 12.48 18.56 11.75
C ARG A 120 13.68 19.15 11.03
N VAL A 121 14.33 18.36 10.17
CA VAL A 121 15.51 18.79 9.41
C VAL A 121 15.08 19.90 8.45
N LYS A 122 15.80 21.02 8.50
CA LYS A 122 15.47 22.22 7.70
C LYS A 122 16.43 22.46 6.56
N GLU A 123 17.66 21.97 6.67
CA GLU A 123 18.72 22.21 5.71
C GLU A 123 19.02 20.94 4.93
N LEU A 124 19.15 21.08 3.60
CA LEU A 124 19.38 19.94 2.70
C LEU A 124 20.65 19.14 3.05
N ARG A 125 21.71 19.84 3.49
CA ARG A 125 22.97 19.21 3.90
C ARG A 125 22.84 18.25 5.08
N ASP A 126 21.79 18.41 5.88
CA ASP A 126 21.49 17.59 7.06
C ASP A 126 20.42 16.53 6.75
N ALA A 127 19.87 16.52 5.53
CA ALA A 127 18.87 15.56 5.11
C ALA A 127 19.52 14.29 4.54
N LEU A 128 18.87 13.16 4.77
CA LEU A 128 19.07 11.96 3.96
C LEU A 128 18.07 12.02 2.81
N VAL A 129 18.58 12.05 1.59
CA VAL A 129 17.80 12.08 0.34
C VAL A 129 18.09 10.86 -0.51
#